data_AF-Q58265-F1
#
_entry.id   AF-Q58265-F1
#
_cell.length_a   1.000
_cell.length_b   1.000
_cell.length_c   1.000
_cell.angle_alpha   90.00
_cell.angle_beta   90.00
_cell.angle_gamma   90.00
#
_symmetry.space_group_name_H-M   'P 1'
#
loop_
_entity.id
_entity.type
_entity.pdbx_description
1 polymer ?
#
loop_
_entity_poly.entity_id
_entity_poly.type
_entity_poly.pdbx_seq_one_letter_code
_entity_poly.pdbx_strand_id
1 'polypeptide(L)'
;MTNAMKIIEMLRIIDNRAKFMGIKLTMMKNLLEKYKDNKELLKEVLKLTEGTRLHELILEAYPPLEELKKEIREEEHKIKITSESGGEEKKEFCTFEGPVSLIAYIKEYLRKYYLGNNVKRIFYDIGKDYAIKLGINTYDDMITFMKKDFGEVVIEKSEPLTVVVKDNKECKNCKASEPICYLTAGFIAGCLENMTNKTYIVEVTEEKCQAVGDPYCTFVAKKSIRLD
;
A
#
# COMPACT_ATOMS: atom_id res chain seq x y z
N MET A 1 -5.68 24.96 2.96
CA MET A 1 -4.44 24.45 3.58
C MET A 1 -3.68 23.60 2.57
N THR A 2 -2.36 23.75 2.54
CA THR A 2 -1.46 22.84 1.83
C THR A 2 -1.18 21.64 2.73
N ASN A 3 -1.31 20.42 2.19
CA ASN A 3 -0.94 19.17 2.87
C ASN A 3 0.26 18.54 2.15
N ALA A 4 0.87 17.51 2.75
CA ALA A 4 2.08 16.88 2.20
C ALA A 4 1.85 16.34 0.78
N MET A 5 0.68 15.75 0.52
CA MET A 5 0.32 15.24 -0.81
C MET A 5 0.34 16.32 -1.90
N LYS A 6 -0.17 17.52 -1.62
CA LYS A 6 -0.11 18.65 -2.57
C LYS A 6 1.33 19.08 -2.85
N ILE A 7 2.19 19.10 -1.82
CA ILE A 7 3.61 19.42 -2.00
C ILE A 7 4.28 18.34 -2.86
N ILE A 8 4.03 17.06 -2.58
CA ILE A 8 4.57 15.94 -3.35
C ILE A 8 4.12 16.01 -4.81
N GLU A 9 2.85 16.34 -5.07
CA GLU A 9 2.34 16.53 -6.43
C GLU A 9 3.07 17.67 -7.16
N MET A 10 3.25 18.81 -6.50
CA MET A 10 4.02 19.94 -7.06
C MET A 10 5.48 19.56 -7.32
N LEU A 11 6.12 18.81 -6.42
CA LEU A 11 7.49 18.31 -6.59
C LEU A 11 7.58 17.33 -7.78
N ARG A 12 6.60 16.43 -7.94
CA ARG A 12 6.51 15.53 -9.11
C ARG A 12 6.34 16.31 -10.41
N ILE A 13 5.53 17.37 -10.41
CA ILE A 13 5.38 18.25 -11.58
C ILE A 13 6.72 18.90 -11.94
N ILE A 14 7.47 19.40 -10.95
CA ILE A 14 8.80 19.98 -11.17
C ILE A 14 9.76 18.91 -11.73
N ASP A 15 9.82 17.72 -11.12
CA ASP A 15 10.67 16.63 -11.54
C ASP A 15 10.41 16.20 -12.99
N ASN A 16 9.12 16.14 -13.39
CA ASN A 16 8.72 15.74 -14.73
C ASN A 16 8.89 16.84 -15.78
N ARG A 17 8.73 18.12 -15.42
CA ARG A 17 8.76 19.25 -16.38
C ARG A 17 10.15 19.87 -16.57
N ALA A 18 10.95 19.94 -15.51
CA ALA A 18 12.27 20.56 -15.58
C ALA A 18 13.30 19.59 -16.19
N LYS A 19 13.70 19.84 -17.44
CA LYS A 19 14.66 19.00 -18.19
C LYS A 19 16.07 19.04 -17.59
N PHE A 20 16.50 20.19 -17.08
CA PHE A 20 17.85 20.38 -16.55
C PHE A 20 17.88 20.21 -15.04
N MET A 21 18.85 19.45 -14.53
CA MET A 21 18.96 19.13 -13.11
C MET A 21 19.09 20.39 -12.24
N GLY A 22 19.95 21.34 -12.61
CA GLY A 22 20.12 22.58 -11.83
C GLY A 22 18.82 23.40 -11.68
N ILE A 23 18.00 23.47 -12.73
CA ILE A 23 16.69 24.13 -12.69
C ILE A 23 15.74 23.36 -11.79
N LYS A 24 15.71 22.03 -11.91
CA LYS A 24 14.89 21.14 -11.09
C LYS A 24 15.18 21.33 -9.60
N LEU A 25 16.44 21.21 -9.20
CA LEU A 25 16.88 21.39 -7.82
C LEU A 25 16.53 22.78 -7.29
N THR A 26 16.74 23.83 -8.10
CA THR A 26 16.40 25.21 -7.71
C THR A 26 14.89 25.39 -7.50
N MET A 27 14.06 24.85 -8.41
CA MET A 27 12.60 24.93 -8.28
C MET A 27 12.09 24.13 -7.08
N MET A 28 12.63 22.94 -6.84
CA MET A 28 12.29 22.11 -5.68
C MET A 28 12.71 22.80 -4.38
N LYS A 29 13.92 23.36 -4.31
CA LYS A 29 14.41 24.16 -3.19
C LYS A 29 13.44 25.31 -2.87
N ASN A 30 13.13 26.13 -3.88
CA ASN A 30 12.24 27.28 -3.70
C ASN A 30 10.82 26.89 -3.26
N LEU A 31 10.35 25.70 -3.66
CA LEU A 31 9.07 25.19 -3.21
C LEU A 31 9.13 24.76 -1.74
N LEU A 32 10.14 23.97 -1.36
CA LEU A 32 10.31 23.44 -0.01
C LEU A 32 10.61 24.55 1.01
N GLU A 33 11.40 25.56 0.62
CA GLU A 33 11.79 26.68 1.46
C GLU A 33 10.59 27.55 1.91
N LYS A 34 9.48 27.55 1.14
CA LYS A 34 8.20 28.17 1.56
C LYS A 34 7.58 27.53 2.80
N TYR A 35 7.98 26.29 3.10
CA TYR A 35 7.46 25.50 4.21
C TYR A 35 8.53 25.25 5.28
N LYS A 36 9.66 25.98 5.26
CA LYS A 36 10.78 25.82 6.19
C LYS A 36 10.37 25.87 7.67
N ASP A 37 9.36 26.67 7.99
CA ASP A 37 8.86 26.87 9.35
C ASP A 37 7.82 25.81 9.76
N ASN A 38 7.37 24.96 8.83
CA ASN A 38 6.42 23.88 9.07
C ASN A 38 7.14 22.53 9.05
N LYS A 39 7.90 22.26 10.12
CA LYS A 39 8.67 21.01 10.26
C LYS A 39 7.82 19.75 10.11
N GLU A 40 6.63 19.70 10.72
CA GLU A 40 5.75 18.53 10.66
C GLU A 40 5.31 18.21 9.22
N LEU A 41 4.94 19.23 8.46
CA LEU A 41 4.59 19.07 7.05
C LEU A 41 5.76 18.56 6.22
N LEU A 42 6.98 19.07 6.48
CA LEU A 42 8.20 18.59 5.80
C LEU A 42 8.56 17.16 6.22
N LYS A 43 8.36 16.78 7.50
CA LYS A 43 8.53 15.39 7.96
C LYS A 43 7.57 14.45 7.24
N GLU A 44 6.30 14.86 7.10
CA GLU A 44 5.30 14.08 6.38
C GLU A 44 5.68 13.91 4.89
N VAL A 45 6.17 14.97 4.23
CA VAL A 45 6.69 14.89 2.85
C VAL A 45 7.87 13.92 2.76
N LEU A 46 8.82 13.96 3.70
CA LEU A 46 9.96 13.03 3.73
C LEU A 46 9.51 11.58 3.92
N LYS A 47 8.61 11.31 4.88
CA LYS A 47 8.05 9.97 5.15
C LYS A 47 7.32 9.41 3.93
N LEU A 48 6.47 10.21 3.29
CA LEU A 48 5.68 9.78 2.12
C LEU A 48 6.50 9.61 0.83
N THR A 49 7.72 10.14 0.79
CA THR A 49 8.61 10.01 -0.38
C THR A 49 9.74 9.01 -0.16
N GLU A 50 9.99 8.57 1.08
CA GLU A 50 11.11 7.70 1.44
C GLU A 50 11.21 6.47 0.51
N GLY A 51 12.43 6.16 0.07
CA GLY A 51 12.70 5.06 -0.86
C GLY A 51 12.41 5.36 -2.34
N THR A 52 11.95 6.57 -2.68
CA THR A 52 11.74 6.98 -4.08
C THR A 52 12.88 7.86 -4.60
N ARG A 53 13.08 7.88 -5.93
CA ARG A 53 13.98 8.85 -6.59
C ARG A 53 13.64 10.31 -6.26
N LEU A 54 12.34 10.61 -6.03
CA LEU A 54 11.91 11.95 -5.66
C LEU A 54 12.47 12.36 -4.29
N HIS A 55 12.61 11.42 -3.36
CA HIS A 55 13.19 11.68 -2.04
C HIS A 55 14.66 12.06 -2.12
N GLU A 56 15.44 11.37 -2.95
CA GLU A 56 16.84 11.72 -3.21
C GLU A 56 16.94 13.14 -3.77
N LEU A 57 16.11 13.48 -4.76
CA LEU A 57 16.05 14.83 -5.34
C LEU A 57 15.61 15.90 -4.33
N ILE A 58 14.69 15.58 -3.42
CA ILE A 58 14.23 16.49 -2.35
C ILE A 58 15.41 16.82 -1.41
N LEU A 59 16.17 15.81 -0.97
CA LEU A 59 17.31 15.99 -0.07
C LEU A 59 18.45 16.74 -0.76
N GLU A 60 18.71 16.44 -2.04
CA GLU A 60 19.70 17.15 -2.85
C GLU A 60 19.30 18.63 -3.05
N ALA A 61 18.02 18.89 -3.32
CA ALA A 61 17.50 20.25 -3.54
C ALA A 61 17.46 21.09 -2.25
N TYR A 62 17.16 20.46 -1.11
CA TYR A 62 17.02 21.15 0.17
C TYR A 62 17.76 20.41 1.30
N PRO A 63 19.09 20.55 1.35
CA PRO A 63 19.95 19.87 2.33
C PRO A 63 19.55 20.00 3.82
N PRO A 64 18.92 21.10 4.30
CA PRO A 64 18.43 21.17 5.68
C PRO A 64 17.47 20.03 6.09
N LEU A 65 16.82 19.37 5.12
CA LEU A 65 15.95 18.23 5.40
C LEU A 65 16.70 16.97 5.88
N GLU A 66 18.02 16.88 5.69
CA GLU A 66 18.82 15.78 6.24
C GLU A 66 18.79 15.76 7.77
N GLU A 67 18.69 16.92 8.42
CA GLU A 67 18.52 16.99 9.88
C GLU A 67 17.14 16.46 10.29
N LEU A 68 16.07 16.86 9.58
CA LEU A 68 14.73 16.32 9.84
C LEU A 68 14.65 14.82 9.58
N LYS A 69 15.37 14.29 8.57
CA LYS A 69 15.46 12.85 8.31
C LYS A 69 16.11 12.10 9.48
N LYS A 70 17.13 12.69 10.11
CA LYS A 70 17.72 12.13 11.35
C LYS A 70 16.73 12.18 12.50
N GLU A 71 16.04 13.31 12.71
CA GLU A 71 14.99 13.44 13.72
C GLU A 71 13.91 12.35 13.56
N ILE A 72 13.44 12.09 12.34
CA ILE A 72 12.45 11.04 12.04
C ILE A 72 12.96 9.65 12.46
N ARG A 73 14.21 9.32 12.12
CA ARG A 73 14.80 8.02 12.49
C ARG A 73 14.95 7.87 13.99
N GLU A 74 15.29 8.94 14.69
CA GLU A 74 15.35 8.95 16.15
C GLU A 74 13.97 8.79 16.81
N GLU A 75 12.94 9.46 16.28
CA GLU A 75 11.55 9.29 16.70
C GLU A 75 11.08 7.85 16.51
N GLU A 76 11.34 7.26 15.34
CA GLU A 76 11.00 5.87 15.04
C GLU A 76 11.74 4.89 15.95
N HIS A 77 13.00 5.16 16.28
CA HIS A 77 13.77 4.34 17.21
C HIS A 77 13.24 4.46 18.65
N LYS A 78 12.90 5.67 19.09
CA LYS A 78 12.27 5.90 20.40
C LYS A 78 10.93 5.19 20.51
N ILE A 79 10.11 5.22 19.46
CA ILE A 79 8.82 4.51 19.39
C ILE A 79 9.03 3.00 19.49
N LYS A 80 10.06 2.45 18.83
CA LYS A 80 10.40 1.02 18.95
C LYS A 80 10.74 0.65 20.41
N ILE A 81 11.60 1.42 21.06
CA ILE A 81 12.01 1.18 22.46
C ILE A 81 10.81 1.33 23.42
N THR A 82 10.00 2.39 23.29
CA THR A 82 8.84 2.58 24.16
C THR A 82 7.73 1.56 23.92
N SER A 83 7.55 1.09 22.67
CA SER A 83 6.62 -0.01 22.38
C SER A 83 7.04 -1.35 23.00
N GLU A 84 8.32 -1.50 23.35
CA GLU A 84 8.86 -2.68 24.02
C GLU A 84 8.90 -2.54 25.55
N SER A 85 8.62 -1.35 26.12
CA SER A 85 8.82 -1.09 27.55
C SER A 85 7.74 -0.24 28.27
N GLY A 86 6.66 0.18 27.58
CA GLY A 86 5.60 1.01 28.17
C GLY A 86 4.19 0.52 27.85
N GLY A 87 3.50 0.00 28.88
CA GLY A 87 2.13 -0.51 28.82
C GLY A 87 1.05 0.57 28.72
N GLU A 88 0.90 1.18 27.55
CA GLU A 88 -0.38 1.73 27.10
C GLU A 88 -0.81 0.97 25.83
N GLU A 89 -1.78 0.07 25.99
CA GLU A 89 -2.35 -0.75 24.92
C GLU A 89 -3.02 0.12 23.84
N LYS A 90 -2.25 0.65 22.89
CA LYS A 90 -2.80 0.97 21.57
C LYS A 90 -3.22 -0.36 20.96
N LYS A 91 -4.52 -0.68 21.01
CA LYS A 91 -5.11 -1.85 20.35
C LYS A 91 -4.44 -2.06 19.00
N GLU A 92 -3.63 -3.10 18.89
CA GLU A 92 -2.93 -3.39 17.65
C GLU A 92 -3.97 -3.73 16.59
N PHE A 93 -3.94 -2.97 15.49
CA PHE A 93 -4.84 -3.14 14.35
C PHE A 93 -4.87 -4.59 13.84
N CYS A 94 -3.71 -5.24 13.85
CA CYS A 94 -3.49 -6.62 13.48
C CYS A 94 -2.44 -7.20 14.42
N THR A 95 -2.71 -8.37 14.97
CA THR A 95 -1.87 -9.16 15.88
C THR A 95 -1.57 -10.51 15.26
N PHE A 96 -0.44 -11.13 15.59
CA PHE A 96 -0.08 -12.47 15.11
C PHE A 96 -0.36 -13.52 16.19
N GLU A 97 -1.15 -14.53 15.85
CA GLU A 97 -1.49 -15.66 16.75
C GLU A 97 -0.53 -16.86 16.57
N GLY A 98 0.60 -16.66 15.88
CA GLY A 98 1.61 -17.68 15.61
C GLY A 98 2.51 -17.30 14.43
N PRO A 99 3.24 -18.27 13.84
CA PRO A 99 3.99 -18.03 12.61
C PRO A 99 3.06 -17.61 11.47
N VAL A 100 3.28 -16.43 10.91
CA VAL A 100 2.55 -15.90 9.77
C VAL A 100 3.34 -16.09 8.47
N SER A 101 2.70 -15.89 7.33
CA SER A 101 3.42 -15.85 6.05
C SER A 101 4.37 -14.65 5.99
N LEU A 102 5.43 -14.76 5.17
CA LEU A 102 6.35 -13.65 4.94
C LEU A 102 5.62 -12.41 4.39
N ILE A 103 4.61 -12.60 3.54
CA ILE A 103 3.82 -11.48 3.00
C ILE A 103 3.00 -10.77 4.08
N ALA A 104 2.38 -11.52 5.01
CA ALA A 104 1.65 -10.94 6.13
C ALA A 104 2.58 -10.16 7.05
N TYR A 105 3.76 -10.73 7.36
CA TYR A 105 4.77 -10.06 8.17
C TYR A 105 5.29 -8.76 7.53
N ILE A 106 5.68 -8.81 6.24
CA ILE A 106 6.16 -7.63 5.50
C ILE A 106 5.09 -6.56 5.44
N LYS A 107 3.83 -6.92 5.15
CA LYS A 107 2.72 -5.97 5.07
C LYS A 107 2.50 -5.24 6.40
N GLU A 108 2.43 -5.96 7.50
CA GLU A 108 2.23 -5.34 8.82
C GLU A 108 3.45 -4.52 9.27
N TYR A 109 4.66 -4.99 8.96
CA TYR A 109 5.88 -4.21 9.19
C TYR A 109 5.83 -2.88 8.42
N LEU A 110 5.52 -2.92 7.12
CA LEU A 110 5.39 -1.73 6.30
C LEU A 110 4.24 -0.82 6.77
N ARG A 111 3.10 -1.36 7.21
CA ARG A 111 2.02 -0.58 7.81
C ARG A 111 2.49 0.16 9.06
N LYS A 112 3.12 -0.55 10.00
CA LYS A 112 3.50 -0.02 11.32
C LYS A 112 4.55 1.08 11.22
N TYR A 113 5.51 0.95 10.30
CA TYR A 113 6.68 1.82 10.27
C TYR A 113 6.72 2.83 9.11
N TYR A 114 6.04 2.58 7.99
CA TYR A 114 6.20 3.41 6.78
C TYR A 114 4.89 3.91 6.18
N LEU A 115 3.93 3.01 5.98
CA LEU A 115 2.76 3.28 5.13
C LEU A 115 1.53 3.75 5.90
N GLY A 116 1.41 3.39 7.18
CA GLY A 116 0.21 3.67 7.98
C GLY A 116 -1.06 3.24 7.24
N ASN A 117 -2.06 4.12 7.20
CA ASN A 117 -3.34 3.85 6.54
C ASN A 117 -3.24 3.69 5.01
N ASN A 118 -2.13 4.11 4.37
CA ASN A 118 -1.93 3.93 2.93
C ASN A 118 -1.62 2.47 2.56
N VAL A 119 -1.32 1.60 3.54
CA VAL A 119 -1.02 0.18 3.27
C VAL A 119 -2.11 -0.48 2.44
N LYS A 120 -3.39 -0.16 2.71
CA LYS A 120 -4.55 -0.73 2.01
C LYS A 120 -4.49 -0.46 0.51
N ARG A 121 -4.32 0.82 0.15
CA ARG A 121 -4.24 1.23 -1.25
C ARG A 121 -3.00 0.68 -1.93
N ILE A 122 -1.83 0.78 -1.29
CA ILE A 122 -0.55 0.38 -1.88
C ILE A 122 -0.52 -1.13 -2.14
N PHE A 123 -0.93 -1.96 -1.18
CA PHE A 123 -0.95 -3.41 -1.38
C PHE A 123 -2.01 -3.85 -2.39
N TYR A 124 -3.15 -3.16 -2.44
CA TYR A 124 -4.13 -3.38 -3.52
C TYR A 124 -3.53 -3.06 -4.90
N ASP A 125 -2.89 -1.91 -5.04
CA ASP A 125 -2.26 -1.49 -6.31
C ASP A 125 -1.12 -2.45 -6.72
N ILE A 126 -0.32 -2.93 -5.76
CA ILE A 126 0.73 -3.96 -6.00
C ILE A 126 0.12 -5.24 -6.54
N GLY A 127 -0.93 -5.76 -5.91
CA GLY A 127 -1.58 -7.00 -6.33
C GLY A 127 -2.14 -6.87 -7.74
N LYS A 128 -2.80 -5.74 -8.01
CA LYS A 128 -3.42 -5.44 -9.30
C LYS A 128 -2.40 -5.30 -10.42
N ASP A 129 -1.35 -4.50 -10.21
CA ASP A 129 -0.26 -4.34 -11.18
C ASP A 129 0.42 -5.68 -11.46
N TYR A 130 0.66 -6.49 -10.43
CA TYR A 130 1.29 -7.79 -10.59
C TYR A 130 0.45 -8.75 -11.44
N ALA A 131 -0.85 -8.86 -11.17
CA ALA A 131 -1.77 -9.66 -11.99
C ALA A 131 -1.82 -9.18 -13.45
N ILE A 132 -1.87 -7.86 -13.68
CA ILE A 132 -1.82 -7.27 -15.03
C ILE A 132 -0.52 -7.66 -15.75
N LYS A 133 0.62 -7.56 -15.06
CA LYS A 133 1.94 -7.91 -15.61
C LYS A 133 2.08 -9.39 -15.96
N LEU A 134 1.47 -10.28 -15.17
CA LEU A 134 1.45 -11.71 -15.44
C LEU A 134 0.57 -12.08 -16.64
N GLY A 135 -0.38 -11.23 -17.03
CA GLY A 135 -1.27 -11.49 -18.17
C GLY A 135 -2.28 -12.62 -17.93
N ILE A 136 -2.56 -12.97 -16.67
CA ILE A 136 -3.57 -13.98 -16.32
C ILE A 136 -4.94 -13.50 -16.80
N ASN A 137 -5.53 -14.21 -17.76
CA ASN A 137 -6.76 -13.79 -18.46
C ASN A 137 -7.83 -14.89 -18.53
N THR A 138 -7.68 -15.98 -17.79
CA THR A 138 -8.69 -17.02 -17.62
C THR A 138 -8.92 -17.32 -16.14
N TYR A 139 -10.13 -17.78 -15.80
CA TYR A 139 -10.45 -18.18 -14.42
C TYR A 139 -9.59 -19.36 -13.96
N ASP A 140 -9.27 -20.30 -14.84
CA ASP A 140 -8.48 -21.48 -14.50
C ASP A 140 -7.03 -21.11 -14.17
N ASP A 141 -6.42 -20.18 -14.93
CA ASP A 141 -5.09 -19.66 -14.64
C ASP A 141 -5.07 -18.87 -13.33
N MET A 142 -6.11 -18.08 -13.07
CA MET A 142 -6.27 -17.35 -11.81
C MET A 142 -6.35 -18.31 -10.62
N ILE A 143 -7.20 -19.34 -10.68
CA ILE A 143 -7.32 -20.37 -9.62
C ILE A 143 -5.99 -21.09 -9.41
N THR A 144 -5.33 -21.49 -10.51
CA THR A 144 -4.06 -22.22 -10.46
C THR A 144 -2.96 -21.40 -9.81
N PHE A 145 -2.81 -20.13 -10.21
CA PHE A 145 -1.85 -19.22 -9.62
C PHE A 145 -2.16 -18.98 -8.14
N MET A 146 -3.41 -18.63 -7.83
CA MET A 146 -3.79 -18.25 -6.48
C MET A 146 -3.68 -19.41 -5.49
N LYS A 147 -3.94 -20.64 -5.92
CA LYS A 147 -3.72 -21.85 -5.09
C LYS A 147 -2.28 -21.94 -4.58
N LYS A 148 -1.30 -21.52 -5.38
CA LYS A 148 0.11 -21.54 -5.00
C LYS A 148 0.46 -20.41 -4.04
N ASP A 149 0.05 -19.18 -4.33
CA ASP A 149 0.58 -18.00 -3.65
C ASP A 149 -0.34 -17.39 -2.59
N PHE A 150 -1.65 -17.65 -2.66
CA PHE A 150 -2.64 -17.11 -1.72
C PHE A 150 -3.33 -18.19 -0.90
N GLY A 151 -4.02 -19.14 -1.52
CA GLY A 151 -4.85 -20.13 -0.82
C GLY A 151 -5.81 -20.84 -1.76
N GLU A 152 -6.63 -21.75 -1.26
CA GLU A 152 -7.57 -22.49 -2.09
C GLU A 152 -8.71 -21.58 -2.57
N VAL A 153 -8.86 -21.47 -3.89
CA VAL A 153 -9.83 -20.56 -4.51
C VAL A 153 -11.05 -21.29 -5.03
N VAL A 154 -12.22 -20.74 -4.72
CA VAL A 154 -13.50 -21.13 -5.31
C VAL A 154 -14.15 -19.88 -5.92
N ILE A 155 -14.56 -19.96 -7.17
CA ILE A 155 -15.25 -18.86 -7.85
C ILE A 155 -16.73 -19.18 -7.90
N GLU A 156 -17.52 -18.36 -7.22
CA GLU A 156 -18.96 -18.41 -7.27
C GLU A 156 -19.42 -17.48 -8.40
N LYS A 157 -19.95 -18.06 -9.48
CA LYS A 157 -20.49 -17.35 -10.63
C LYS A 157 -21.87 -16.75 -10.30
N SER A 158 -21.92 -15.93 -9.25
CA SER A 158 -23.05 -15.10 -8.84
C SER A 158 -22.94 -13.69 -9.44
N GLU A 159 -24.01 -12.90 -9.30
CA GLU A 159 -24.01 -11.46 -9.58
C GLU A 159 -24.27 -10.72 -8.26
N PRO A 160 -23.29 -9.98 -7.70
CA PRO A 160 -21.93 -9.75 -8.21
C PRO A 160 -21.03 -10.99 -8.11
N LEU A 161 -20.03 -11.09 -9.00
CA LEU A 161 -19.05 -12.16 -8.99
C LEU A 161 -18.35 -12.24 -7.62
N THR A 162 -18.38 -13.43 -7.03
CA THR A 162 -17.84 -13.67 -5.69
C THR A 162 -16.70 -14.69 -5.75
N VAL A 163 -15.56 -14.34 -5.15
CA VAL A 163 -14.37 -15.19 -5.06
C VAL A 163 -14.13 -15.52 -3.60
N VAL A 164 -14.13 -16.81 -3.27
CA VAL A 164 -13.84 -17.33 -1.94
C VAL A 164 -12.41 -17.85 -1.91
N VAL A 165 -11.63 -17.43 -0.92
CA VAL A 165 -10.26 -17.91 -0.70
C VAL A 165 -10.17 -18.51 0.70
N LYS A 166 -9.92 -19.81 0.76
CA LYS A 166 -9.68 -20.55 2.01
C LYS A 166 -8.18 -20.59 2.29
N ASP A 167 -7.83 -20.59 3.57
CA ASP A 167 -6.45 -20.58 4.05
C ASP A 167 -5.59 -19.48 3.42
N ASN A 168 -6.16 -18.27 3.32
CA ASN A 168 -5.47 -17.16 2.66
C ASN A 168 -4.19 -16.78 3.43
N LYS A 169 -3.04 -17.03 2.80
CA LYS A 169 -1.70 -16.77 3.34
C LYS A 169 -1.51 -15.31 3.74
N GLU A 170 -2.25 -14.36 3.16
CA GLU A 170 -2.14 -12.93 3.49
C GLU A 170 -2.67 -12.58 4.90
N CYS A 171 -3.53 -13.42 5.47
CA CYS A 171 -4.14 -13.22 6.78
C CYS A 171 -4.08 -14.45 7.69
N LYS A 172 -3.48 -15.55 7.25
CA LYS A 172 -3.35 -16.77 8.04
C LYS A 172 -2.55 -16.49 9.33
N ASN A 173 -3.11 -16.91 10.47
CA ASN A 173 -2.59 -16.66 11.81
C ASN A 173 -2.51 -15.16 12.18
N CYS A 174 -3.27 -14.30 11.51
CA CYS A 174 -3.46 -12.91 11.89
C CYS A 174 -4.81 -12.73 12.58
N LYS A 175 -4.90 -11.78 13.51
CA LYS A 175 -6.15 -11.31 14.11
C LYS A 175 -6.23 -9.79 14.02
N ALA A 176 -7.27 -9.29 13.36
CA ALA A 176 -7.43 -7.87 13.04
C ALA A 176 -8.85 -7.37 13.32
N SER A 177 -9.02 -6.06 13.45
CA SER A 177 -10.33 -5.43 13.66
C SER A 177 -11.16 -5.26 12.39
N GLU A 178 -10.54 -5.39 11.22
CA GLU A 178 -11.17 -5.25 9.90
C GLU A 178 -10.50 -6.17 8.87
N PRO A 179 -11.12 -6.36 7.68
CA PRO A 179 -10.51 -7.13 6.60
C PRO A 179 -9.14 -6.56 6.16
N ILE A 180 -8.16 -7.45 5.96
CA ILE A 180 -6.76 -7.09 5.71
C ILE A 180 -6.17 -7.64 4.41
N CYS A 181 -6.89 -8.41 3.61
CA CYS A 181 -6.35 -9.10 2.43
C CYS A 181 -6.32 -8.20 1.17
N TYR A 182 -5.65 -7.06 1.30
CA TYR A 182 -5.62 -6.03 0.26
C TYR A 182 -4.87 -6.49 -0.98
N LEU A 183 -3.78 -7.25 -0.81
CA LEU A 183 -3.00 -7.80 -1.92
C LEU A 183 -3.83 -8.81 -2.71
N THR A 184 -4.52 -9.72 -2.03
CA THR A 184 -5.43 -10.69 -2.66
C THR A 184 -6.53 -9.98 -3.44
N ALA A 185 -7.19 -8.98 -2.85
CA ALA A 185 -8.25 -8.22 -3.52
C ALA A 185 -7.73 -7.52 -4.79
N GLY A 186 -6.57 -6.85 -4.70
CA GLY A 186 -5.93 -6.21 -5.83
C GLY A 186 -5.56 -7.19 -6.94
N PHE A 187 -5.00 -8.35 -6.57
CA PHE A 187 -4.64 -9.40 -7.51
C PHE A 187 -5.85 -9.92 -8.28
N ILE A 188 -6.96 -10.21 -7.60
CA ILE A 188 -8.22 -10.62 -8.25
C ILE A 188 -8.69 -9.52 -9.22
N ALA A 189 -8.67 -8.26 -8.80
CA ALA A 189 -9.07 -7.14 -9.65
C ALA A 189 -8.25 -7.09 -10.96
N GLY A 190 -6.92 -7.22 -10.87
CA GLY A 190 -6.05 -7.21 -12.06
C GLY A 190 -6.28 -8.40 -12.99
N CYS A 191 -6.55 -9.60 -12.46
CA CYS A 191 -6.94 -10.76 -13.26
C CYS A 191 -8.26 -10.51 -14.02
N LEU A 192 -9.28 -9.95 -13.35
CA LEU A 192 -10.57 -9.67 -13.97
C LEU A 192 -10.46 -8.57 -15.05
N GLU A 193 -9.60 -7.58 -14.87
CA GLU A 193 -9.31 -6.59 -15.92
C GLU A 193 -8.64 -7.22 -17.13
N ASN A 194 -7.68 -8.12 -16.94
CA ASN A 194 -7.07 -8.86 -18.05
C ASN A 194 -8.09 -9.71 -18.81
N MET A 195 -9.01 -10.38 -18.11
CA MET A 195 -10.10 -11.18 -18.73
C MET A 195 -11.01 -10.36 -19.63
N THR A 196 -11.13 -9.05 -19.38
CA THR A 196 -11.92 -8.13 -20.20
C THR A 196 -11.07 -7.34 -21.19
N ASN A 197 -9.83 -7.77 -21.48
CA ASN A 197 -8.88 -7.02 -22.32
C ASN A 197 -8.70 -5.56 -21.87
N LYS A 198 -8.77 -5.31 -20.56
CA LYS A 198 -8.68 -3.98 -19.94
C LYS A 198 -9.73 -3.00 -20.46
N THR A 199 -10.84 -3.49 -21.02
CA THR A 199 -11.97 -2.65 -21.44
C THR A 199 -12.77 -2.15 -20.24
N TYR A 200 -12.56 -2.73 -19.05
CA TYR A 200 -13.15 -2.26 -17.82
C TYR A 200 -12.11 -2.10 -16.72
N ILE A 201 -12.31 -1.10 -15.86
CA ILE A 201 -11.67 -1.03 -14.55
C ILE A 201 -12.53 -1.82 -13.57
N VAL A 202 -11.94 -2.81 -12.89
CA VAL A 202 -12.61 -3.64 -11.89
C VAL A 202 -12.15 -3.24 -10.48
N GLU A 203 -13.11 -3.07 -9.57
CA GLU A 203 -12.88 -2.91 -8.13
C GLU A 203 -13.24 -4.21 -7.40
N VAL A 204 -12.42 -4.66 -6.47
CA VAL A 204 -12.70 -5.85 -5.65
C VAL A 204 -12.62 -5.47 -4.18
N THR A 205 -13.66 -5.78 -3.41
CA THR A 205 -13.69 -5.56 -1.96
C THR A 205 -13.72 -6.86 -1.19
N GLU A 206 -12.97 -6.93 -0.09
CA GLU A 206 -13.07 -8.04 0.87
C GLU A 206 -14.24 -7.79 1.83
N GLU A 207 -15.22 -8.69 1.82
CA GLU A 207 -16.44 -8.61 2.66
C GLU A 207 -16.33 -9.49 3.91
N LYS A 208 -15.56 -10.58 3.84
CA LYS A 208 -15.28 -11.50 4.94
C LYS A 208 -13.79 -11.79 4.99
N CYS A 209 -13.23 -11.93 6.19
CA CYS A 209 -11.79 -12.12 6.39
C CYS A 209 -11.49 -13.08 7.54
N GLN A 210 -10.61 -14.04 7.31
CA GLN A 210 -10.20 -14.97 8.37
C GLN A 210 -9.58 -14.25 9.57
N ALA A 211 -8.88 -13.13 9.35
CA ALA A 211 -8.31 -12.34 10.45
C ALA A 211 -9.34 -11.64 11.33
N VAL A 212 -10.58 -11.45 10.85
CA VAL A 212 -11.67 -10.86 11.64
C VAL A 212 -12.47 -11.95 12.37
N GLY A 213 -12.22 -13.22 12.07
CA GLY A 213 -12.90 -14.38 12.66
C GLY A 213 -13.85 -15.11 11.71
N ASP A 214 -13.93 -14.72 10.44
CA ASP A 214 -14.68 -15.48 9.44
C ASP A 214 -14.00 -16.82 9.12
N PRO A 215 -14.75 -17.86 8.70
CA PRO A 215 -14.16 -19.15 8.34
C PRO A 215 -13.26 -19.11 7.09
N TYR A 216 -13.47 -18.14 6.20
CA TYR A 216 -12.74 -17.96 4.95
C TYR A 216 -12.84 -16.50 4.49
N CYS A 217 -11.95 -16.10 3.58
CA CYS A 217 -11.99 -14.76 2.99
C CYS A 217 -12.96 -14.74 1.80
N THR A 218 -13.77 -13.69 1.68
CA THR A 218 -14.72 -13.52 0.56
C THR A 218 -14.50 -12.17 -0.10
N PHE A 219 -14.28 -12.19 -1.40
CA PHE A 219 -14.01 -11.03 -2.23
C PHE A 219 -15.14 -10.86 -3.25
N VAL A 220 -15.67 -9.64 -3.33
CA VAL A 220 -16.77 -9.30 -4.24
C VAL A 220 -16.26 -8.31 -5.28
N ALA A 221 -16.38 -8.66 -6.56
CA ALA A 221 -16.10 -7.74 -7.64
C ALA A 221 -17.25 -6.73 -7.76
N LYS A 222 -16.94 -5.46 -7.52
CA LYS A 222 -17.87 -4.34 -7.66
C LYS A 222 -17.50 -3.54 -8.90
N LYS A 223 -18.52 -3.04 -9.60
CA LYS A 223 -18.49 -1.97 -10.61
C LYS A 223 -17.33 -2.02 -11.61
N SER A 224 -17.66 -2.38 -12.84
CA SER A 224 -16.79 -2.24 -14.00
C SER A 224 -16.96 -0.83 -14.63
N ILE A 225 -15.96 0.04 -14.60
CA ILE A 225 -16.00 1.28 -15.41
C ILE A 225 -15.50 0.94 -16.81
N ARG A 226 -16.33 1.08 -17.83
CA ARG A 226 -15.92 0.89 -19.23
C ARG A 226 -14.91 1.97 -19.63
N LEU A 227 -13.77 1.57 -20.17
CA LEU A 227 -12.79 2.44 -20.79
C LEU A 227 -13.12 2.50 -22.29
N ASP A 228 -13.70 3.62 -22.71
CA ASP A 228 -14.05 3.91 -24.11
C ASP A 228 -12.82 4.25 -24.96
#